data_AF-A0A529NPR6-F1
#
_entry.id   AF-A0A529NPR6-F1
#
_cell.length_a   1.000
_cell.length_b   1.000
_cell.length_c   1.000
_cell.angle_alpha   90.00
_cell.angle_beta   90.00
_cell.angle_gamma   90.00
#
_symmetry.space_group_name_H-M   'P 1'
#
loop_
_entity.id
_entity.type
_entity.pdbx_description
1 polymer ?
#
loop_
_entity_poly.entity_id
_entity_poly.type
_entity_poly.pdbx_seq_one_letter_code
_entity_poly.pdbx_strand_id
1 'polypeptide(L)' 'MNFDPRYSGRNFSSVGTRPIRPDGVDKVTGRARYGADFNMAGQLVGRVLRSPHAHAIIRK' A
#
# COMPACT_ATOMS: atom_id res chain seq x y z
N MET A 1 11.32 -8.22 -23.85
CA MET A 1 11.61 -9.28 -22.86
C MET A 1 10.39 -10.18 -22.77
N ASN A 2 10.39 -11.36 -23.40
CA ASN A 2 9.21 -12.25 -23.46
C ASN A 2 9.61 -13.68 -23.88
N PHE A 3 10.47 -14.41 -23.14
CA PHE A 3 10.88 -15.74 -23.60
C PHE A 3 11.23 -16.69 -22.45
N ASP A 4 10.25 -17.09 -21.64
CA ASP A 4 10.33 -18.42 -21.01
C ASP A 4 9.36 -19.37 -21.75
N PRO A 5 9.88 -20.28 -22.60
CA PRO A 5 9.07 -21.16 -23.44
C PRO A 5 8.21 -22.13 -22.63
N ARG A 6 8.49 -22.30 -21.33
CA ARG A 6 7.72 -23.17 -20.45
C ARG A 6 6.27 -22.71 -20.29
N TYR A 7 5.97 -21.42 -20.47
CA TYR A 7 4.62 -20.87 -20.29
C TYR A 7 3.80 -20.82 -21.58
N SER A 8 4.38 -21.17 -22.73
CA SER A 8 3.66 -21.19 -24.01
C SER A 8 2.57 -22.28 -23.99
N GLY A 9 1.31 -21.89 -24.22
CA GLY A 9 0.17 -22.82 -24.32
C GLY A 9 -0.44 -23.28 -22.99
N ARG A 10 -0.03 -22.73 -21.84
CA ARG A 10 -0.69 -23.04 -20.55
C ARG A 10 -1.96 -22.21 -20.37
N ASN A 11 -3.06 -22.88 -20.06
CA ASN A 11 -4.29 -22.25 -19.60
C ASN A 11 -4.18 -21.99 -18.09
N PHE A 12 -4.22 -20.72 -17.69
CA PHE A 12 -4.21 -20.32 -16.29
C PHE A 12 -5.64 -20.05 -15.81
N SER A 13 -5.92 -20.39 -14.56
CA SER A 13 -7.24 -20.12 -13.95
C SER A 13 -7.48 -18.65 -13.64
N SER A 14 -6.43 -17.84 -13.55
CA SER A 14 -6.51 -16.43 -13.12
C SER A 14 -5.87 -15.46 -14.12
N VAL A 15 -4.72 -15.81 -14.70
CA VAL A 15 -4.03 -14.96 -15.68
C VAL A 15 -4.87 -14.84 -16.95
N GLY A 16 -5.16 -13.60 -17.38
CA GLY A 16 -6.00 -13.31 -18.55
C GLY A 16 -7.51 -13.30 -18.28
N THR A 17 -7.94 -13.58 -17.04
CA THR A 17 -9.36 -13.56 -16.64
C THR A 17 -9.71 -12.25 -15.94
N ARG A 18 -11.01 -11.99 -15.71
CA ARG A 18 -11.52 -10.83 -14.95
C ARG A 18 -12.07 -11.29 -13.59
N PRO A 19 -11.21 -11.63 -12.61
CA PRO A 19 -11.68 -12.07 -11.31
C PRO A 19 -12.33 -10.92 -10.54
N ILE A 20 -13.29 -11.26 -9.68
CA ILE A 20 -13.84 -10.31 -8.70
C ILE A 20 -12.71 -9.94 -7.74
N ARG A 21 -12.60 -8.64 -7.44
CA ARG A 21 -11.61 -8.11 -6.52
C ARG A 21 -12.03 -8.40 -5.08
N PRO A 22 -11.40 -9.34 -4.35
CA PRO A 22 -11.87 -9.76 -3.03
C PRO A 22 -11.73 -8.64 -1.99
N ASP A 23 -10.72 -7.78 -2.12
CA ASP A 23 -10.48 -6.60 -1.29
C ASP A 23 -11.35 -5.39 -1.67
N GLY A 24 -12.16 -5.49 -2.73
CA GLY A 24 -12.89 -4.36 -3.30
C GLY A 24 -13.93 -3.79 -2.35
N VAL A 25 -14.76 -4.65 -1.75
CA VAL A 25 -15.88 -4.25 -0.88
C VAL A 25 -15.38 -3.50 0.35
N ASP A 26 -14.37 -4.03 1.03
CA ASP A 26 -13.87 -3.41 2.26
C ASP A 26 -13.21 -2.06 2.01
N LYS A 27 -12.56 -1.90 0.86
CA LYS A 27 -11.97 -0.63 0.42
C LYS A 27 -13.01 0.44 0.12
N VAL A 28 -14.14 0.08 -0.51
CA VAL A 28 -15.17 1.06 -0.90
C VAL A 28 -16.20 1.34 0.20
N THR A 29 -16.32 0.46 1.19
CA THR A 29 -17.25 0.62 2.33
C THR A 29 -16.59 1.22 3.58
N GLY A 30 -15.29 1.50 3.54
CA GLY A 30 -14.54 2.04 4.68
C GLY A 30 -14.27 1.01 5.79
N ARG A 31 -14.43 -0.29 5.50
CA ARG A 31 -14.14 -1.37 6.46
C ARG A 31 -12.66 -1.75 6.50
N ALA A 32 -11.93 -1.50 5.41
CA ALA A 32 -10.50 -1.72 5.35
C ALA A 32 -9.78 -0.83 6.38
N ARG A 33 -8.89 -1.43 7.18
CA ARG A 33 -8.06 -0.71 8.15
C ARG A 33 -6.64 -0.52 7.61
N TYR A 34 -6.13 0.69 7.73
CA TYR A 34 -4.78 1.11 7.37
C TYR A 34 -3.98 1.51 8.62
N GLY A 35 -2.67 1.70 8.48
CA GLY A 35 -1.77 1.95 9.61
C GLY A 35 -2.16 3.14 10.51
N ALA A 36 -2.88 4.12 9.96
CA ALA A 36 -3.35 5.29 10.70
C ALA A 36 -4.72 5.10 11.40
N ASP A 37 -5.44 4.01 11.10
CA ASP A 37 -6.81 3.80 11.59
C ASP A 37 -6.85 3.12 12.97
N PHE A 38 -5.69 2.65 13.45
CA PHE A 38 -5.58 2.00 14.75
C PHE A 38 -5.63 3.01 15.88
N ASN A 39 -6.47 2.70 16.87
CA ASN A 39 -6.60 3.43 18.12
C ASN A 39 -6.48 2.43 19.28
N MET A 40 -5.35 2.47 19.98
CA MET A 40 -5.04 1.56 21.09
C MET A 40 -4.94 2.34 22.42
N ALA A 41 -5.27 1.68 23.53
CA ALA A 41 -5.12 2.27 24.85
C ALA A 41 -3.65 2.64 25.10
N GLY A 42 -3.39 3.91 25.45
CA GLY A 42 -2.03 4.42 25.68
C GLY A 42 -1.22 4.76 24.43
N GLN A 43 -1.82 4.74 23.23
CA GLN A 43 -1.13 5.10 21.99
C GLN A 43 -0.70 6.58 22.01
N LEU A 44 0.59 6.82 21.75
CA LEU A 44 1.18 8.16 21.67
C LEU A 44 1.07 8.73 20.24
N VAL A 45 1.04 10.06 20.14
CA VAL A 45 1.01 10.79 18.86
C VAL A 45 2.32 11.56 18.66
N GLY A 46 3.08 11.20 17.64
CA GLY A 46 4.27 11.94 17.21
C GLY A 46 3.94 13.07 16.24
N ARG A 47 4.66 14.19 16.33
CA ARG A 47 4.67 15.25 15.31
C ARG A 47 6.09 15.52 14.86
N VAL A 48 6.28 15.73 13.57
CA VAL A 48 7.61 15.95 12.97
C VAL A 48 7.74 17.42 12.58
N LEU A 49 8.68 18.13 13.21
CA LEU A 49 9.10 19.46 12.75
C LEU A 49 10.03 19.31 11.55
N ARG A 50 9.69 19.94 10.43
CA ARG A 50 10.50 19.92 9.19
C ARG A 50 11.20 21.26 9.02
N SER A 51 12.40 21.24 8.46
CA SER A 51 13.13 22.46 8.08
C SER A 51 12.37 23.21 7.00
N PRO A 52 12.19 24.54 7.11
CA PRO A 52 11.69 25.36 6.01
C PRO A 52 12.78 25.73 4.99
N HIS A 53 14.06 25.48 5.31
CA HIS A 53 15.20 25.81 4.46
C HIS A 53 15.71 24.57 3.75
N ALA A 54 15.92 24.67 2.43
CA ALA A 54 16.47 23.59 1.61
C ALA A 54 17.95 23.29 1.90
N HIS A 55 18.73 24.31 2.28
CA HIS A 55 20.10 24.18 2.75
C HIS A 55 20.37 25.18 3.86
N ALA A 56 20.58 24.68 5.08
CA ALA A 56 20.90 25.49 6.25
C ALA A 56 21.60 24.62 7.30
N ILE A 57 22.35 25.25 8.20
CA ILE A 57 22.91 24.61 9.39
C ILE A 57 21.93 24.84 10.55
N ILE A 58 21.51 23.77 11.21
CA ILE A 58 20.69 23.86 12.43
C ILE A 58 21.58 24.37 13.56
N ARG A 59 21.24 25.54 14.13
CA ARG A 59 21.91 26.09 15.30
C ARG A 59 21.09 25.78 16.56
N LYS A 60 21.78 25.58 17.67
CA LYS A 60 21.17 25.44 19.01
C LYS A 60 20.70 26.78 19.52
#